data_AF-A0A1S6H2H3-F1
#
_entry.id   AF-A0A1S6H2H3-F1
#
_cell.length_a   1.000
_cell.length_b   1.000
_cell.length_c   1.000
_cell.angle_alpha   90.00
_cell.angle_beta   90.00
_cell.angle_gamma   90.00
#
_symmetry.space_group_name_H-M   'P 1'
#
loop_
_entity.id
_entity.type
_entity.pdbx_description
1 polymer ?
#
loop_
_entity_poly.entity_id
_entity_poly.type
_entity_poly.pdbx_seq_one_letter_code
_entity_poly.pdbx_strand_id
1 'polypeptide(L)'
;MGKHSVLNSLSSLLANTIVHKILVGKTSKPESTSHLEFEEIEYRSQAIKKSRLYNWNDKDVSILKGEITKKIENKFKNKYIDVKVSEDMIRRLIDEEIALLLKR
;
A
#
# COMPACT_ATOMS: atom_id res chain seq x y z
N MET A 1 -17.16 -5.64 13.03
CA MET A 1 -16.37 -4.49 12.53
C MET A 1 -17.09 -3.88 11.34
N GLY A 2 -17.10 -2.56 11.20
CA GLY A 2 -17.79 -1.88 10.08
C GLY A 2 -16.91 -1.73 8.83
N LYS A 3 -17.55 -1.58 7.66
CA LYS A 3 -16.89 -1.40 6.36
C LYS A 3 -15.83 -0.29 6.37
N HIS A 4 -16.11 0.84 7.02
CA HIS A 4 -15.17 1.96 7.14
C HIS A 4 -13.90 1.60 7.92
N SER A 5 -14.02 0.82 9.01
CA SER A 5 -12.87 0.33 9.77
C SER A 5 -12.01 -0.61 8.92
N VAL A 6 -12.65 -1.47 8.12
CA VAL A 6 -11.93 -2.35 7.18
C VAL A 6 -11.26 -1.56 6.07
N LEU A 7 -11.87 -0.49 5.56
CA LEU A 7 -11.25 0.42 4.58
C LEU A 7 -9.98 1.06 5.15
N ASN A 8 -10.01 1.59 6.37
CA ASN A 8 -8.83 2.19 7.00
C ASN A 8 -7.72 1.15 7.26
N SER A 9 -8.11 -0.06 7.67
CA SER A 9 -7.15 -1.17 7.82
C SER A 9 -6.55 -1.56 6.46
N LEU A 10 -7.37 -1.65 5.41
CA LEU A 10 -6.95 -2.01 4.07
C LEU A 10 -6.01 -0.97 3.45
N SER A 11 -6.33 0.32 3.57
CA SER A 11 -5.44 1.40 3.12
C SER A 11 -4.10 1.38 3.83
N SER A 12 -4.07 1.04 5.12
CA SER A 12 -2.82 0.94 5.89
C SER A 12 -1.95 -0.22 5.40
N LEU A 13 -2.54 -1.38 5.12
CA LEU A 13 -1.82 -2.53 4.56
C LEU A 13 -1.26 -2.22 3.18
N LEU A 14 -2.08 -1.68 2.28
CA LEU A 14 -1.66 -1.33 0.91
C LEU A 14 -0.58 -0.23 0.92
N ALA A 15 -0.70 0.78 1.79
CA ALA A 15 0.34 1.79 1.94
C ALA A 15 1.67 1.18 2.40
N ASN A 16 1.65 0.22 3.33
CA ASN A 16 2.87 -0.48 3.75
C ASN A 16 3.47 -1.33 2.64
N THR A 17 2.64 -2.10 1.91
CA THR A 17 3.07 -2.87 0.73
C THR A 17 3.78 -1.99 -0.29
N ILE A 18 3.19 -0.85 -0.66
CA ILE A 18 3.76 0.07 -1.65
C ILE A 18 5.05 0.72 -1.14
N VAL A 19 5.07 1.15 0.12
CA VAL A 19 6.29 1.74 0.72
C VAL A 19 7.43 0.73 0.73
N HIS A 20 7.19 -0.52 1.12
CA HIS A 20 8.24 -1.53 1.14
C HIS A 20 8.70 -1.90 -0.27
N LYS A 21 7.79 -2.02 -1.24
CA LYS A 21 8.12 -2.19 -2.66
C LYS A 21 9.05 -1.08 -3.19
N ILE A 22 8.77 0.18 -2.84
CA ILE A 22 9.63 1.31 -3.21
C ILE A 22 11.00 1.20 -2.52
N LEU A 23 11.03 0.87 -1.22
CA LEU A 23 12.28 0.75 -0.46
C LEU A 23 13.16 -0.39 -0.96
N VAL A 24 12.58 -1.52 -1.36
CA VAL A 24 13.30 -2.63 -2.02
C VAL A 24 14.01 -2.13 -3.27
N GLY A 25 13.33 -1.33 -4.10
CA GLY A 25 13.94 -0.74 -5.32
C GLY A 25 14.98 0.35 -5.06
N LYS A 26 15.19 0.76 -3.80
CA LYS A 26 16.11 1.85 -3.41
C LYS A 26 17.20 1.42 -2.43
N THR A 27 17.04 0.28 -1.76
CA THR A 27 18.05 -0.24 -0.83
C THR A 27 19.18 -0.94 -1.57
N SER A 28 20.42 -0.71 -1.11
CA SER A 28 21.60 -1.42 -1.58
C SER A 28 22.06 -2.53 -0.63
N LYS A 29 21.36 -2.72 0.50
CA LYS A 29 21.69 -3.70 1.53
C LYS A 29 20.87 -4.98 1.34
N PRO A 30 21.51 -6.12 0.95
CA PRO A 30 20.79 -7.37 0.67
C PRO A 30 19.98 -7.89 1.86
N GLU A 31 20.51 -7.75 3.08
CA GLU A 31 19.83 -8.18 4.32
C GLU A 31 18.52 -7.40 4.55
N SER A 32 18.50 -6.12 4.19
CA SER A 32 17.29 -5.29 4.27
C SER A 32 16.30 -5.63 3.16
N THR A 33 16.78 -6.04 1.98
CA THR A 33 15.93 -6.46 0.86
C THR A 33 15.06 -7.65 1.26
N SER A 34 15.65 -8.73 1.76
CA SER A 34 14.88 -9.93 2.14
C SER A 34 13.84 -9.66 3.22
N HIS A 35 14.17 -8.79 4.19
CA HIS A 35 13.21 -8.39 5.22
C HIS A 35 12.04 -7.58 4.65
N LEU A 36 12.33 -6.58 3.81
CA LEU A 36 11.30 -5.74 3.19
C LEU A 36 10.39 -6.53 2.24
N GLU A 37 10.95 -7.47 1.47
CA GLU A 37 10.18 -8.35 0.59
C GLU A 37 9.25 -9.27 1.39
N PHE A 38 9.73 -9.83 2.49
CA PHE A 38 8.90 -10.64 3.39
C PHE A 38 7.73 -9.82 3.95
N GLU A 39 8.00 -8.60 4.44
CA GLU A 39 6.95 -7.71 4.92
C GLU A 39 5.96 -7.30 3.81
N GLU A 40 6.44 -7.02 2.60
CA GLU A 40 5.59 -6.74 1.43
C GLU A 40 4.58 -7.86 1.20
N ILE A 41 5.06 -9.12 1.18
CA ILE A 41 4.24 -10.32 0.97
C ILE A 41 3.22 -10.48 2.10
N GLU A 42 3.62 -10.24 3.35
CA GLU A 42 2.75 -10.37 4.50
C GLU A 42 1.60 -9.35 4.44
N TYR A 43 1.91 -8.07 4.23
CA TYR A 43 0.91 -7.02 4.12
C TYR A 43 -0.04 -7.25 2.94
N ARG A 44 0.49 -7.69 1.78
CA ARG A 44 -0.34 -8.00 0.60
C ARG A 44 -1.29 -9.17 0.91
N SER A 45 -0.80 -10.22 1.57
CA SER A 45 -1.61 -11.38 1.97
C SER A 45 -2.75 -10.99 2.92
N GLN A 46 -2.49 -10.10 3.88
CA GLN A 46 -3.51 -9.56 4.77
C GLN A 46 -4.52 -8.67 4.03
N ALA A 47 -4.05 -7.85 3.08
CA ALA A 47 -4.90 -6.98 2.28
C ALA A 47 -5.91 -7.78 1.44
N ILE A 48 -5.46 -8.88 0.82
CA ILE A 48 -6.32 -9.79 0.04
C ILE A 48 -7.41 -10.41 0.93
N LYS A 49 -7.06 -10.84 2.14
CA LYS A 49 -8.05 -11.40 3.08
C LYS A 49 -9.12 -10.37 3.44
N LYS A 50 -8.73 -9.11 3.65
CA LYS A 50 -9.65 -8.03 4.03
C LYS A 50 -10.49 -7.51 2.86
N SER A 51 -9.95 -7.47 1.64
CA SER A 51 -10.71 -7.01 0.48
C SER A 51 -11.90 -7.93 0.18
N ARG A 52 -11.78 -9.23 0.48
CA ARG A 52 -12.85 -10.21 0.28
C ARG A 52 -14.02 -10.07 1.26
N LEU A 53 -13.90 -9.28 2.32
CA LEU A 53 -14.95 -9.12 3.32
C LEU A 53 -16.15 -8.29 2.83
N TYR A 54 -15.94 -7.43 1.82
CA TYR A 54 -16.96 -6.51 1.33
C TYR A 54 -16.88 -6.35 -0.18
N ASN A 55 -18.00 -5.95 -0.78
CA ASN A 55 -18.00 -5.41 -2.13
C ASN A 55 -17.55 -3.94 -2.08
N TRP A 56 -16.59 -3.59 -2.93
CA TRP A 56 -16.05 -2.25 -3.07
C TRP A 56 -16.61 -1.64 -4.35
N ASN A 57 -17.35 -0.53 -4.21
CA ASN A 57 -17.81 0.25 -5.35
C ASN A 57 -16.81 1.37 -5.68
N ASP A 58 -17.03 2.09 -6.77
CA ASP A 58 -16.13 3.13 -7.24
C ASP A 58 -15.90 4.23 -6.20
N LYS A 59 -16.92 4.57 -5.41
CA LYS A 59 -16.81 5.54 -4.31
C LYS A 59 -15.88 5.01 -3.21
N ASP A 60 -16.02 3.75 -2.81
CA ASP A 60 -15.12 3.15 -1.82
C ASP A 60 -13.69 3.09 -2.33
N VAL A 61 -13.50 2.74 -3.61
CA VAL A 61 -12.19 2.70 -4.26
C VAL A 61 -11.56 4.08 -4.29
N SER A 62 -12.32 5.13 -4.60
CA SER A 62 -11.83 6.51 -4.57
C SER A 62 -11.38 6.94 -3.17
N ILE A 63 -12.15 6.59 -2.12
CA ILE A 63 -11.77 6.88 -0.74
C ILE A 63 -10.51 6.09 -0.36
N LEU A 64 -10.45 4.81 -0.74
CA LEU A 64 -9.31 3.95 -0.50
C LEU A 64 -8.02 4.52 -1.11
N LYS A 65 -8.07 4.97 -2.37
CA LYS A 65 -6.94 5.62 -3.05
C LYS A 65 -6.44 6.84 -2.27
N GLY A 66 -7.36 7.74 -1.89
CA GLY A 66 -7.01 8.94 -1.13
C GLY A 66 -6.34 8.64 0.21
N GLU A 67 -6.87 7.66 0.96
CA GLU A 67 -6.28 7.23 2.23
C GLU A 67 -4.90 6.58 2.06
N ILE A 68 -4.70 5.77 1.01
CA ILE A 68 -3.40 5.17 0.72
C ILE A 68 -2.37 6.26 0.39
N THR A 69 -2.68 7.18 -0.52
CA THR A 69 -1.79 8.27 -0.92
C THR A 69 -1.33 9.06 0.30
N LYS A 70 -2.28 9.51 1.14
CA LYS A 70 -1.98 10.28 2.36
C LYS A 70 -1.05 9.52 3.32
N LYS A 71 -1.25 8.20 3.48
CA LYS A 71 -0.40 7.37 4.36
C LYS A 71 1.01 7.18 3.79
N ILE A 72 1.14 7.01 2.47
CA ILE A 72 2.43 6.89 1.79
C ILE A 72 3.22 8.20 1.90
N GLU A 73 2.59 9.32 1.56
CA GLU A 73 3.20 10.66 1.66
C GLU A 73 3.68 10.95 3.08
N ASN A 74 2.86 10.65 4.08
CA ASN A 74 3.25 10.82 5.48
C ASN A 74 4.45 9.94 5.88
N LYS A 75 4.58 8.73 5.33
CA LYS A 75 5.75 7.88 5.61
C LYS A 75 7.03 8.43 4.97
N PHE A 76 6.96 8.89 3.73
CA PHE A 76 8.14 9.49 3.07
C PHE A 76 8.51 10.85 3.68
N LYS A 77 7.52 11.64 4.10
CA LYS A 77 7.77 12.93 4.76
C LYS A 77 8.36 12.82 6.16
N ASN A 78 8.02 11.78 6.92
CA ASN A 78 8.40 11.69 8.34
C ASN A 78 9.42 10.59 8.66
N LYS A 79 9.42 9.48 7.93
CA LYS A 79 10.26 8.30 8.23
C LYS A 79 11.36 8.07 7.20
N TYR A 80 11.07 8.32 5.92
CA TYR A 80 11.98 8.02 4.81
C TYR A 80 12.31 9.28 4.01
N ILE A 81 12.76 10.32 4.71
CA ILE A 81 12.97 11.68 4.17
C ILE A 81 14.01 11.69 3.03
N ASP A 82 15.00 10.81 3.12
CA ASP A 82 16.09 10.70 2.14
C ASP A 82 15.68 9.99 0.84
N VAL A 83 14.50 9.35 0.82
CA VAL A 83 14.03 8.59 -0.33
C VAL A 83 13.17 9.48 -1.22
N LYS A 84 13.72 9.87 -2.38
CA LYS A 84 12.97 10.62 -3.39
C LYS A 84 12.04 9.71 -4.17
N VAL A 85 10.75 10.02 -4.13
CA VAL A 85 9.68 9.33 -4.85
C VAL A 85 8.80 10.36 -5.55
N SER A 86 8.47 10.13 -6.83
CA SER A 86 7.54 11.00 -7.55
C SER A 86 6.09 10.63 -7.24
N GLU A 87 5.20 11.62 -7.24
CA GLU A 87 3.76 11.38 -7.10
C GLU A 87 3.22 10.44 -8.18
N ASP A 88 3.69 10.58 -9.43
CA ASP A 88 3.26 9.72 -10.54
C ASP A 88 3.60 8.25 -10.29
N MET A 89 4.76 7.98 -9.68
CA MET A 89 5.15 6.62 -9.30
C MET A 89 4.21 6.07 -8.21
N ILE A 90 3.90 6.89 -7.19
CA ILE A 90 2.97 6.49 -6.12
C ILE A 90 1.59 6.17 -6.70
N ARG A 91 1.04 7.06 -7.55
CA ARG A 91 -0.27 6.87 -8.17
C ARG A 91 -0.33 5.58 -9.00
N ARG A 92 0.69 5.34 -9.83
CA ARG A 92 0.79 4.10 -10.62
C ARG A 92 0.80 2.85 -9.73
N LEU A 93 1.61 2.84 -8.67
CA LEU A 93 1.68 1.70 -7.76
C LEU A 93 0.37 1.47 -7.00
N ILE A 94 -0.34 2.54 -6.62
CA ILE A 94 -1.67 2.42 -6.01
C ILE A 94 -2.65 1.78 -6.98
N ASP A 95 -2.69 2.24 -8.23
CA ASP A 95 -3.59 1.71 -9.25
C ASP A 95 -3.29 0.23 -9.55
N GLU A 96 -2.01 -0.14 -9.66
CA GLU A 96 -1.57 -1.52 -9.84
C GLU A 96 -2.01 -2.43 -8.69
N GLU A 97 -1.71 -2.05 -7.44
CA GLU A 97 -2.05 -2.88 -6.28
C GLU A 97 -3.56 -2.99 -6.09
N ILE A 98 -4.34 -1.93 -6.32
CA ILE A 98 -5.80 -1.98 -6.27
C ILE A 98 -6.35 -2.89 -7.37
N ALA A 99 -5.84 -2.78 -8.60
CA ALA A 99 -6.27 -3.61 -9.71
C ALA A 99 -5.97 -5.10 -9.44
N LEU A 100 -4.82 -5.42 -8.84
CA LEU A 100 -4.49 -6.78 -8.42
C LEU A 100 -5.40 -7.28 -7.31
N LEU A 101 -5.75 -6.41 -6.36
CA LEU A 101 -6.51 -6.78 -5.18
C LEU A 101 -8.03 -6.94 -5.44
N LEU A 102 -8.55 -6.15 -6.38
CA LEU A 102 -9.98 -6.06 -6.69
C LEU A 102 -10.35 -6.72 -8.02
N LYS A 103 -9.37 -7.23 -8.79
CA LYS A 103 -9.65 -8.11 -9.92
C LYS A 103 -10.49 -9.30 -9.43
N ARG A 104 -11.72 -9.35 -9.92
CA ARG A 104 -12.61 -10.52 -9.85
C ARG A 104 -12.38 -11.37 -11.08
#